data_AF-A0A9K3JMZ8-F1
#
_entry.id   AF-A0A9K3JMZ8-F1
#
_cell.length_a   1.000
_cell.length_b   1.000
_cell.length_c   1.000
_cell.angle_alpha   90.00
_cell.angle_beta   90.00
_cell.angle_gamma   90.00
#
_symmetry.space_group_name_H-M   'P 1'
#
loop_
_entity.id
_entity.type
_entity.pdbx_description
1 polymer ?
#
loop_
_entity_poly.entity_id
_entity_poly.type
_entity_poly.pdbx_seq_one_letter_code
_entity_poly.pdbx_strand_id
1 'polypeptide(L)'
;MKSSMAVMKKEIDGFSKKEEAWVKKVGELTRRHEIEMNDLKKSFEADKLKLKADREALDVQKKAFDEEKEGLKASVAQATGDNQWLIEQGFHQVVTYILHSNEFNSALGEVYTKLLNYGKHLGLIAGFKLHESGQALEQSPMFRPDASGVFKDSVQQMERLTYPYVSEVSSCFGKPLSILQGLKPARLNETVCAEVLDSLSKKRSRSGDSEETYSENADVSKEASLEGLAVGGDEGPKSKKAKKAKKGKGDGSGASKPLADV
;
A
#
# COMPACT_ATOMS: atom_id res chain seq x y z
N MET A 1 -31.77 -24.22 108.60
CA MET A 1 -32.81 -24.23 107.55
C MET A 1 -33.11 -22.85 106.95
N LYS A 2 -33.40 -21.79 107.74
CA LYS A 2 -33.75 -20.46 107.21
C LYS A 2 -32.66 -19.77 106.35
N SER A 3 -31.39 -19.90 106.71
CA SER A 3 -30.27 -19.30 105.94
C SER A 3 -30.09 -19.94 104.55
N SER A 4 -30.25 -21.25 104.44
CA SER A 4 -30.14 -21.99 103.17
C SER A 4 -31.28 -21.62 102.19
N MET A 5 -32.50 -21.39 102.68
CA MET A 5 -33.61 -20.92 101.83
C MET A 5 -33.40 -19.51 101.29
N ALA A 6 -32.77 -18.62 102.06
CA ALA A 6 -32.46 -17.26 101.62
C ALA A 6 -31.38 -17.23 100.52
N VAL A 7 -30.37 -18.09 100.62
CA VAL A 7 -29.34 -18.27 99.58
C VAL A 7 -29.96 -18.82 98.30
N MET A 8 -30.80 -19.85 98.41
CA MET A 8 -31.48 -20.47 97.26
C MET A 8 -32.41 -19.48 96.54
N LYS A 9 -33.14 -18.63 97.28
CA LYS A 9 -33.99 -17.58 96.68
C LYS A 9 -33.17 -16.52 95.92
N LYS A 10 -32.02 -16.11 96.47
CA LYS A 10 -31.10 -15.17 95.82
C LYS A 10 -30.46 -15.75 94.55
N GLU A 11 -30.19 -17.05 94.55
CA GLU A 11 -29.71 -17.77 93.36
C GLU A 11 -30.81 -17.84 92.29
N ILE A 12 -32.05 -18.19 92.65
CA ILE A 12 -33.20 -18.21 91.73
C ILE A 12 -33.42 -16.83 91.10
N ASP A 13 -33.41 -15.75 91.89
CA ASP A 13 -33.52 -14.38 91.37
C ASP A 13 -32.34 -14.01 90.45
N GLY A 14 -31.13 -14.52 90.76
CA GLY A 14 -29.94 -14.35 89.94
C GLY A 14 -30.00 -15.12 88.61
N PHE A 15 -30.60 -16.32 88.61
CA PHE A 15 -30.85 -17.10 87.40
C PHE A 15 -31.92 -16.45 86.53
N SER A 16 -33.03 -15.99 87.13
CA SER A 16 -34.10 -15.29 86.42
C SER A 16 -33.60 -14.02 85.71
N LYS A 17 -32.79 -13.19 86.38
CA LYS A 17 -32.19 -12.01 85.75
C LYS A 17 -31.22 -12.35 84.61
N LYS A 18 -30.46 -13.45 84.74
CA LYS A 18 -29.58 -13.92 83.67
C LYS A 18 -30.40 -14.44 82.49
N GLU A 19 -31.45 -15.19 82.75
CA GLU A 19 -32.38 -15.70 81.74
C GLU A 19 -33.02 -14.55 80.94
N GLU A 20 -33.55 -13.53 81.62
CA GLU A 20 -34.07 -12.31 80.97
C GLU A 20 -33.00 -11.62 80.10
N ALA A 21 -31.77 -11.50 80.60
CA ALA A 21 -30.66 -10.90 79.84
C ALA A 21 -30.25 -11.74 78.62
N TRP A 22 -30.29 -13.07 78.72
CA TRP A 22 -30.04 -13.98 77.60
C TRP A 22 -31.16 -13.90 76.56
N VAL A 23 -32.43 -13.90 76.98
CA VAL A 23 -33.58 -13.73 76.09
C VAL A 23 -33.47 -12.42 75.31
N LYS A 24 -33.12 -11.31 75.98
CA LYS A 24 -32.93 -10.01 75.32
C LYS A 24 -31.78 -10.06 74.29
N LYS A 25 -30.63 -10.64 74.66
CA LYS A 25 -29.47 -10.77 73.74
C LYS A 25 -29.79 -11.65 72.54
N VAL A 26 -30.51 -12.75 72.74
CA VAL A 26 -30.96 -13.62 71.65
C VAL A 26 -31.91 -12.85 70.73
N GLY A 27 -32.88 -12.12 71.27
CA GLY A 27 -33.79 -11.28 70.47
C GLY A 27 -33.06 -10.19 69.66
N GLU A 28 -32.08 -9.52 70.25
CA GLU A 28 -31.24 -8.54 69.55
C GLU A 28 -30.36 -9.17 68.46
N LEU A 29 -29.83 -10.38 68.71
CA LEU A 29 -29.05 -11.12 67.73
C LEU A 29 -29.91 -11.58 66.56
N THR A 30 -31.11 -12.11 66.83
CA THR A 30 -32.09 -12.49 65.80
C THR A 30 -32.48 -11.28 64.95
N ARG A 31 -32.75 -10.13 65.57
CA ARG A 31 -33.08 -8.90 64.84
C ARG A 31 -31.93 -8.41 63.96
N ARG A 32 -30.68 -8.45 64.45
CA ARG A 32 -29.50 -8.08 63.64
C ARG A 32 -29.31 -9.03 62.47
N HIS A 33 -29.42 -10.33 62.71
CA HIS A 33 -29.30 -11.34 61.65
C HIS A 33 -30.37 -11.14 60.56
N GLU A 34 -31.61 -10.82 60.93
CA GLU A 34 -32.67 -10.55 59.98
C GLU A 34 -32.40 -9.30 59.12
N ILE A 35 -31.84 -8.24 59.71
CA ILE A 35 -31.45 -7.03 58.96
C ILE A 35 -30.32 -7.34 58.00
N GLU A 36 -29.25 -8.00 58.47
CA GLU A 36 -28.10 -8.37 57.66
C GLU A 36 -28.50 -9.27 56.48
N MET A 37 -29.36 -10.26 56.72
CA MET A 37 -29.87 -11.15 55.67
C MET A 37 -30.72 -10.41 54.65
N ASN A 38 -31.55 -9.45 55.09
CA ASN A 38 -32.35 -8.63 54.19
C ASN A 38 -31.48 -7.68 53.35
N ASP A 39 -30.45 -7.08 53.93
CA ASP A 39 -29.54 -6.19 53.20
C ASP A 39 -28.66 -6.97 52.22
N LEU A 40 -28.18 -8.15 52.61
CA LEU A 40 -27.45 -9.05 51.71
C LEU A 40 -28.32 -9.53 50.54
N LYS A 41 -29.60 -9.83 50.81
CA LYS A 41 -30.55 -10.21 49.75
C LYS A 41 -30.79 -9.06 48.78
N LYS A 42 -30.91 -7.82 49.28
CA LYS A 42 -31.06 -6.63 48.43
C LYS A 42 -29.82 -6.38 47.58
N SER A 43 -28.62 -6.45 48.16
CA SER A 43 -27.38 -6.24 47.41
C SER A 43 -27.18 -7.31 46.34
N PHE A 44 -27.49 -8.57 46.65
CA PHE A 44 -27.40 -9.66 45.69
C PHE A 44 -28.35 -9.48 44.49
N GLU A 45 -29.61 -9.08 44.73
CA GLU A 45 -30.54 -8.80 43.62
C GLU A 45 -30.12 -7.55 42.82
N ALA A 46 -29.55 -6.54 43.46
CA ALA A 46 -29.00 -5.38 42.77
C ALA A 46 -27.80 -5.76 41.87
N ASP A 47 -26.85 -6.54 42.39
CA ASP A 47 -25.69 -7.01 41.62
C ASP A 47 -26.11 -7.90 40.44
N LYS A 48 -27.12 -8.76 40.66
CA LYS A 48 -27.70 -9.60 39.61
C LYS A 48 -28.37 -8.77 38.50
N LEU A 49 -29.06 -7.68 38.86
CA LEU A 49 -29.62 -6.76 37.86
C LEU A 49 -28.53 -6.00 37.11
N LYS A 50 -27.49 -5.54 37.81
CA LYS A 50 -26.34 -4.88 37.20
C LYS A 50 -25.62 -5.82 36.21
N LEU A 51 -25.36 -7.06 36.61
CA LEU A 51 -24.71 -8.05 35.76
C LEU A 51 -25.52 -8.36 34.49
N LYS A 52 -26.86 -8.37 34.59
CA LYS A 52 -27.73 -8.51 33.43
C LYS A 52 -27.61 -7.31 32.50
N ALA A 53 -27.65 -6.10 33.05
CA ALA A 53 -27.50 -4.86 32.26
C ALA A 53 -26.12 -4.79 31.57
N ASP A 54 -25.04 -5.12 32.28
CA ASP A 54 -23.68 -5.14 31.74
C ASP A 54 -23.54 -6.19 30.61
N ARG A 55 -24.17 -7.36 30.77
CA ARG A 55 -24.21 -8.39 29.73
C ARG A 55 -24.93 -7.90 28.48
N GLU A 56 -26.10 -7.28 28.63
CA GLU A 56 -26.86 -6.72 27.51
C GLU A 56 -26.06 -5.60 26.81
N ALA A 57 -25.38 -4.74 27.56
CA ALA A 57 -24.52 -3.70 27.01
C ALA A 57 -23.34 -4.29 26.22
N LEU A 58 -22.70 -5.35 26.72
CA LEU A 58 -21.65 -6.07 26.01
C LEU A 58 -22.16 -6.72 24.73
N ASP A 59 -23.35 -7.31 24.74
CA ASP A 59 -23.95 -7.90 23.54
C ASP A 59 -24.25 -6.83 22.47
N VAL A 60 -24.66 -5.62 22.87
CA VAL A 60 -24.83 -4.48 21.95
C VAL A 60 -23.49 -4.02 21.38
N GLN A 61 -22.46 -3.86 22.22
CA GLN A 61 -21.13 -3.46 21.76
C GLN A 61 -20.52 -4.48 20.81
N LYS A 62 -20.70 -5.78 21.10
CA LYS A 62 -20.21 -6.86 20.23
C LYS A 62 -20.86 -6.80 18.86
N LYS A 63 -22.18 -6.59 18.79
CA LYS A 63 -22.88 -6.43 17.51
C LYS A 63 -22.39 -5.22 16.73
N ALA A 64 -22.24 -4.06 17.37
CA ALA A 64 -21.71 -2.86 16.73
C ALA A 64 -20.28 -3.07 16.20
N PHE A 65 -19.43 -3.76 16.96
CA PHE A 65 -18.08 -4.09 16.53
C PHE A 65 -18.05 -5.08 15.34
N ASP A 66 -18.94 -6.07 15.35
CA ASP A 66 -19.07 -7.02 14.23
C ASP A 66 -19.55 -6.30 12.95
N GLU A 67 -20.49 -5.35 13.08
CA GLU A 67 -20.94 -4.50 11.96
C GLU A 67 -19.81 -3.61 11.41
N GLU A 68 -19.04 -2.95 12.28
CA GLU A 68 -17.88 -2.14 11.88
C GLU A 68 -16.81 -2.98 11.19
N LYS A 69 -16.54 -4.18 11.70
CA LYS A 69 -15.59 -5.13 11.11
C LYS A 69 -16.01 -5.55 9.71
N GLU A 70 -17.28 -5.87 9.49
CA GLU A 70 -17.78 -6.21 8.15
C GLU A 70 -17.78 -5.00 7.22
N GLY A 71 -18.09 -3.80 7.72
CA GLY A 71 -17.95 -2.55 6.97
C GLY A 71 -16.51 -2.29 6.52
N LEU A 72 -15.54 -2.49 7.42
CA LEU A 72 -14.12 -2.35 7.13
C LEU A 72 -13.64 -3.38 6.09
N LYS A 73 -14.06 -4.64 6.21
CA LYS A 73 -13.75 -5.68 5.20
C LYS A 73 -14.29 -5.30 3.82
N ALA A 74 -15.52 -4.79 3.74
CA ALA A 74 -16.10 -4.33 2.48
C ALA A 74 -15.30 -3.17 1.88
N SER A 75 -14.90 -2.20 2.72
CA SER A 75 -14.05 -1.08 2.29
C SER A 75 -12.67 -1.53 1.80
N VAL A 76 -12.07 -2.53 2.46
CA VAL A 76 -10.79 -3.11 2.05
C VAL A 76 -10.94 -3.83 0.71
N ALA A 77 -11.97 -4.66 0.56
CA ALA A 77 -12.23 -5.37 -0.70
C ALA A 77 -12.46 -4.40 -1.87
N GLN A 78 -13.22 -3.32 -1.64
CA GLN A 78 -13.41 -2.27 -2.63
C GLN A 78 -12.08 -1.58 -2.99
N ALA A 79 -11.31 -1.15 -2.00
CA ALA A 79 -10.01 -0.49 -2.23
C ALA A 79 -9.02 -1.42 -2.96
N THR A 80 -9.01 -2.71 -2.64
CA THR A 80 -8.20 -3.72 -3.35
C THR A 80 -8.63 -3.84 -4.80
N GLY A 81 -9.94 -3.92 -5.08
CA GLY A 81 -10.46 -3.98 -6.46
C GLY A 81 -10.14 -2.71 -7.25
N ASP A 82 -10.32 -1.54 -6.63
CA ASP A 82 -10.02 -0.26 -7.26
C ASP A 82 -8.51 -0.13 -7.59
N ASN A 83 -7.64 -0.52 -6.65
CA ASN A 83 -6.19 -0.53 -6.84
C ASN A 83 -5.76 -1.51 -7.94
N GLN A 84 -6.35 -2.72 -7.95
CA GLN A 84 -6.07 -3.71 -8.99
C GLN A 84 -6.41 -3.14 -10.37
N TRP A 85 -7.60 -2.54 -10.52
CA TRP A 85 -7.98 -1.92 -11.78
C TRP A 85 -7.04 -0.76 -12.17
N LEU A 86 -6.66 0.11 -11.23
CA LEU A 86 -5.73 1.22 -11.49
C LEU A 86 -4.38 0.73 -12.03
N ILE A 87 -3.83 -0.33 -11.42
CA ILE A 87 -2.54 -0.91 -11.79
C ILE A 87 -2.64 -1.63 -13.15
N GLU A 88 -3.69 -2.44 -13.33
CA GLU A 88 -3.81 -3.26 -14.53
C GLU A 88 -4.24 -2.47 -15.77
N GLN A 89 -5.24 -1.59 -15.61
CA GLN A 89 -5.94 -0.91 -16.70
C GLN A 89 -5.83 0.61 -16.61
N GLY A 90 -5.95 1.19 -15.42
CA GLY A 90 -6.07 2.65 -15.23
C GLY A 90 -4.91 3.45 -15.84
N PHE A 91 -3.66 3.10 -15.49
CA PHE A 91 -2.49 3.76 -16.08
C PHE A 91 -2.43 3.60 -17.60
N HIS A 92 -2.77 2.41 -18.11
CA HIS A 92 -2.76 2.14 -19.55
C HIS A 92 -3.82 2.97 -20.29
N GLN A 93 -5.01 3.10 -19.71
CA GLN A 93 -6.09 3.94 -20.23
C GLN A 93 -5.64 5.41 -20.30
N VAL A 94 -5.10 5.95 -19.20
CA VAL A 94 -4.66 7.36 -19.14
C VAL A 94 -3.56 7.63 -20.17
N VAL A 95 -2.53 6.79 -20.23
CA VAL A 95 -1.43 6.96 -21.20
C VAL A 95 -1.93 6.84 -22.64
N THR A 96 -2.76 5.82 -22.94
CA THR A 96 -3.33 5.63 -24.28
C THR A 96 -4.14 6.85 -24.70
N TYR A 97 -4.98 7.38 -23.81
CA TYR A 97 -5.81 8.55 -24.08
C TYR A 97 -4.99 9.82 -24.29
N ILE A 98 -3.90 10.03 -23.55
CA ILE A 98 -2.98 11.15 -23.78
C ILE A 98 -2.36 11.05 -25.18
N LEU A 99 -1.77 9.90 -25.52
CA LEU A 99 -1.05 9.71 -26.81
C LEU A 99 -1.96 9.88 -28.02
N HIS A 100 -3.24 9.51 -27.89
CA HIS A 100 -4.23 9.63 -28.95
C HIS A 100 -5.14 10.84 -28.79
N SER A 101 -4.84 11.73 -27.84
CA SER A 101 -5.56 12.99 -27.68
C SER A 101 -5.22 13.93 -28.83
N ASN A 102 -6.15 14.83 -29.14
CA ASN A 102 -5.89 15.88 -30.12
C ASN A 102 -4.83 16.87 -29.61
N GLU A 103 -4.76 17.10 -28.30
CA GLU A 103 -3.82 18.04 -27.67
C GLU A 103 -2.37 17.59 -27.89
N PHE A 104 -2.09 16.30 -27.62
CA PHE A 104 -0.78 15.70 -27.88
C PHE A 104 -0.45 15.68 -29.38
N ASN A 105 -1.37 15.21 -30.21
CA ASN A 105 -1.12 15.10 -31.66
C ASN A 105 -0.95 16.47 -32.34
N SER A 106 -1.62 17.51 -31.85
CA SER A 106 -1.44 18.88 -32.35
C SER A 106 -0.04 19.40 -32.04
N ALA A 107 0.43 19.23 -30.79
CA ALA A 107 1.79 19.62 -30.41
C ALA A 107 2.85 18.83 -31.18
N LEU A 108 2.65 17.52 -31.33
CA LEU A 108 3.54 16.65 -32.12
C LEU A 108 3.56 17.06 -33.60
N GLY A 109 2.40 17.41 -34.16
CA GLY A 109 2.29 17.90 -35.54
C GLY A 109 3.04 19.21 -35.78
N GLU A 110 3.06 20.11 -34.79
CA GLU A 110 3.86 21.32 -34.86
C GLU A 110 5.36 21.00 -34.88
N VAL A 111 5.84 20.18 -33.94
CA VAL A 111 7.23 19.72 -33.89
C VAL A 111 7.64 19.06 -35.21
N TYR A 112 6.79 18.19 -35.74
CA TYR A 112 7.02 17.52 -37.02
C TYR A 112 7.14 18.52 -38.19
N THR A 113 6.30 19.55 -38.21
CA THR A 113 6.35 20.61 -39.23
C THR A 113 7.66 21.40 -39.15
N LYS A 114 8.14 21.72 -37.94
CA LYS A 114 9.43 22.40 -37.77
C LYS A 114 10.60 21.49 -38.15
N LEU A 115 10.55 20.20 -37.79
CA LEU A 115 11.54 19.21 -38.18
C LEU A 115 11.64 19.09 -39.71
N LEU A 116 10.50 19.03 -40.40
CA LEU A 116 10.45 18.99 -41.86
C LEU A 116 11.12 20.23 -42.49
N ASN A 117 10.88 21.42 -41.92
CA ASN A 117 11.52 22.65 -42.38
C ASN A 117 13.05 22.63 -42.15
N TYR A 118 13.50 22.13 -41.01
CA TYR A 118 14.92 21.94 -40.73
C TYR A 118 15.56 20.94 -41.70
N GLY A 119 14.89 19.82 -41.97
CA GLY A 119 15.34 18.83 -42.95
C GLY A 119 15.46 19.41 -44.36
N LYS A 120 14.48 20.22 -44.80
CA LYS A 120 14.54 20.94 -46.09
C LYS A 120 15.74 21.88 -46.17
N HIS A 121 16.02 22.63 -45.11
CA HIS A 121 17.18 23.51 -45.04
C HIS A 121 18.50 22.73 -45.11
N LEU A 122 18.63 21.63 -44.37
CA LEU A 122 19.81 20.76 -44.42
C LEU A 122 20.02 20.17 -45.82
N GLY A 123 18.95 19.66 -46.45
CA GLY A 123 18.99 19.13 -47.80
C GLY A 123 19.44 20.17 -48.82
N LEU A 124 18.96 21.42 -48.69
CA LEU A 124 19.37 22.53 -49.53
C LEU A 124 20.86 22.87 -49.34
N ILE A 125 21.35 22.97 -48.10
CA ILE A 125 22.78 23.23 -47.82
C ILE A 125 23.65 22.14 -48.43
N ALA A 126 23.28 20.87 -48.25
CA ALA A 126 24.02 19.74 -48.79
C ALA A 126 24.05 19.77 -50.33
N GLY A 127 22.90 19.98 -50.97
CA GLY A 127 22.79 20.09 -52.42
C GLY A 127 23.58 21.26 -52.99
N PHE A 128 23.56 22.41 -52.32
CA PHE A 128 24.31 23.60 -52.74
C PHE A 128 25.84 23.41 -52.60
N LYS A 129 26.31 22.75 -51.53
CA LYS A 129 27.73 22.38 -51.41
C LYS A 129 28.21 21.41 -52.49
N LEU A 130 27.31 20.56 -52.99
CA LEU A 130 27.58 19.61 -54.07
C LEU A 130 27.50 20.25 -55.46
N HIS A 131 26.73 21.33 -55.60
CA HIS A 131 26.42 21.99 -56.86
C HIS A 131 26.87 23.45 -56.76
N GLU A 132 28.15 23.73 -57.05
CA GLU A 132 28.73 25.10 -57.11
C GLU A 132 28.16 25.92 -58.30
N SER A 133 26.84 25.99 -58.42
CA SER A 133 26.13 26.89 -59.30
C SER A 133 26.01 28.24 -58.63
N GLY A 134 26.53 29.30 -59.25
CA GLY A 134 26.69 30.67 -58.72
C GLY A 134 25.43 31.46 -58.32
N GLN A 135 24.33 30.81 -57.91
CA GLN A 135 23.23 31.45 -57.19
C GLN A 135 23.55 31.54 -55.70
N ALA A 136 23.21 32.65 -55.04
CA ALA A 136 23.41 32.77 -53.61
C ALA A 136 22.38 31.91 -52.84
N LEU A 137 22.87 31.03 -51.96
CA LEU A 137 22.06 30.15 -51.10
C LEU A 137 20.95 30.90 -50.33
N GLU A 138 21.25 32.12 -49.89
CA GLU A 138 20.36 33.04 -49.17
C GLU A 138 19.10 33.43 -49.95
N GLN A 139 19.11 33.31 -51.29
CA GLN A 139 17.95 33.67 -52.13
C GLN A 139 16.91 32.56 -52.20
N SER A 140 17.22 31.36 -51.69
CA SER A 140 16.29 30.24 -51.74
C SER A 140 15.26 30.31 -50.60
N PRO A 141 13.94 30.20 -50.88
CA PRO A 141 12.91 30.18 -49.84
C PRO A 141 12.99 28.95 -48.91
N MET A 142 13.80 27.95 -49.28
CA MET A 142 14.09 26.77 -48.44
C MET A 142 15.29 26.97 -47.51
N PHE A 143 16.07 28.06 -47.68
CA PHE A 143 17.15 28.38 -46.77
C PHE A 143 16.60 29.04 -45.51
N ARG A 144 16.65 28.31 -44.39
CA ARG A 144 16.17 28.76 -43.08
C ARG A 144 17.22 28.46 -42.00
N PRO A 145 18.22 29.33 -41.79
CA PRO A 145 19.31 29.09 -40.86
C PRO A 145 18.81 28.92 -39.41
N ASP A 146 17.73 29.61 -39.04
CA ASP A 146 17.13 29.53 -37.70
C ASP A 146 16.31 28.25 -37.48
N ALA A 147 16.07 27.43 -38.51
CA ALA A 147 15.18 26.26 -38.41
C ALA A 147 15.65 25.23 -37.37
N SER A 148 16.97 25.11 -37.15
CA SER A 148 17.52 24.24 -36.11
C SER A 148 17.17 24.72 -34.70
N GLY A 149 17.33 26.03 -34.45
CA GLY A 149 16.95 26.65 -33.18
C GLY A 149 15.45 26.53 -32.93
N VAL A 150 14.64 26.91 -33.92
CA VAL A 150 13.17 26.82 -33.85
C VAL A 150 12.70 25.38 -33.61
N PHE A 151 13.31 24.38 -34.24
CA PHE A 151 12.99 22.98 -33.99
C PHE A 151 13.31 22.57 -32.55
N LYS A 152 14.51 22.89 -32.05
CA LYS A 152 14.91 22.59 -30.66
C LYS A 152 14.00 23.27 -29.65
N ASP A 153 13.67 24.53 -29.87
CA ASP A 153 12.77 25.30 -29.00
C ASP A 153 11.37 24.68 -28.99
N SER A 154 10.87 24.22 -30.15
CA SER A 154 9.56 23.56 -30.24
C SER A 154 9.54 22.21 -29.51
N VAL A 155 10.62 21.43 -29.56
CA VAL A 155 10.76 20.19 -28.78
C VAL A 155 10.74 20.49 -27.28
N GLN A 156 11.53 21.48 -26.83
CA GLN A 156 11.56 21.88 -25.42
C GLN A 156 10.20 22.41 -24.93
N GLN A 157 9.47 23.14 -25.79
CA GLN A 157 8.12 23.58 -25.47
C GLN A 157 7.18 22.39 -25.29
N MET A 158 7.21 21.42 -26.22
CA MET A 158 6.39 20.21 -26.15
C MET A 158 6.67 19.37 -24.89
N GLU A 159 7.94 19.23 -24.48
CA GLU A 159 8.32 18.53 -23.24
C GLU A 159 7.77 19.19 -21.97
N ARG A 160 7.56 20.51 -22.00
CA ARG A 160 7.03 21.29 -20.87
C ARG A 160 5.52 21.44 -20.91
N LEU A 161 4.84 20.94 -21.94
CA LEU A 161 3.40 21.02 -22.02
C LEU A 161 2.76 20.16 -20.94
N THR A 162 1.84 20.78 -20.21
CA THR A 162 0.90 20.06 -19.34
C THR A 162 -0.42 19.96 -20.10
N TYR A 163 -0.87 18.73 -20.35
CA TYR A 163 -2.11 18.49 -21.07
C TYR A 163 -3.33 18.71 -20.15
N PRO A 164 -4.34 19.48 -20.58
CA PRO A 164 -5.61 19.66 -19.86
C PRO A 164 -6.20 18.36 -19.30
N TYR A 165 -6.18 17.28 -20.10
CA TYR A 165 -6.66 15.97 -19.65
C TYR A 165 -5.95 15.43 -18.39
N VAL A 166 -4.65 15.67 -18.23
CA VAL A 166 -3.90 15.27 -17.02
C VAL A 166 -4.39 16.05 -15.79
N SER A 167 -4.78 17.31 -15.99
CA SER A 167 -5.36 18.12 -14.92
C SER A 167 -6.74 17.61 -14.52
N GLU A 168 -7.55 17.17 -15.49
CA GLU A 168 -8.85 16.54 -15.23
C GLU A 168 -8.71 15.22 -14.49
N VAL A 169 -7.76 14.35 -14.90
CA VAL A 169 -7.44 13.10 -14.19
C VAL A 169 -7.03 13.39 -12.74
N SER A 170 -6.20 14.41 -12.52
CA SER A 170 -5.76 14.82 -11.18
C SER A 170 -6.93 15.30 -10.32
N SER A 171 -7.96 15.91 -10.94
CA SER A 171 -9.19 16.34 -10.25
C SER A 171 -10.12 15.20 -9.83
N CYS A 172 -9.83 13.95 -10.21
CA CYS A 172 -10.56 12.77 -9.78
C CYS A 172 -10.19 12.31 -8.37
N PHE A 173 -9.26 12.99 -7.69
CA PHE A 173 -8.94 12.68 -6.30
C PHE A 173 -10.18 12.73 -5.40
N GLY A 174 -10.38 11.68 -4.59
CA GLY A 174 -11.51 11.54 -3.69
C GLY A 174 -12.85 11.21 -4.35
N LYS A 175 -12.89 11.01 -5.67
CA LYS A 175 -14.09 10.61 -6.42
C LYS A 175 -14.13 9.08 -6.63
N PRO A 176 -15.33 8.49 -6.85
CA PRO A 176 -15.45 7.08 -7.20
C PRO A 176 -14.68 6.71 -8.47
N LEU A 177 -14.16 5.47 -8.52
CA LEU A 177 -13.37 4.98 -9.65
C LEU A 177 -14.11 5.05 -10.99
N SER A 178 -15.43 4.89 -10.98
CA SER A 178 -16.28 5.01 -12.17
C SER A 178 -16.16 6.35 -12.88
N ILE A 179 -15.86 7.43 -12.15
CA ILE A 179 -15.63 8.75 -12.74
C ILE A 179 -14.32 8.76 -13.54
N LEU A 180 -13.26 8.16 -13.01
CA LEU A 180 -11.99 8.04 -13.73
C LEU A 180 -12.10 7.10 -14.93
N GLN A 181 -12.83 5.99 -14.80
CA GLN A 181 -13.11 5.06 -15.90
C GLN A 181 -13.83 5.70 -17.08
N GLY A 182 -14.79 6.60 -16.80
CA GLY A 182 -15.55 7.31 -17.82
C GLY A 182 -14.88 8.56 -18.37
N LEU A 183 -13.77 9.01 -17.77
CA LEU A 183 -13.09 10.23 -18.18
C LEU A 183 -12.39 10.04 -19.53
N LYS A 184 -12.62 10.97 -20.45
CA LYS A 184 -12.04 10.97 -21.80
C LYS A 184 -11.59 12.38 -22.16
N PRO A 185 -10.42 12.56 -22.81
CA PRO A 185 -10.00 13.86 -23.29
C PRO A 185 -10.92 14.37 -24.41
N ALA A 186 -10.97 15.69 -24.58
CA ALA A 186 -11.76 16.31 -25.63
C ALA A 186 -11.31 15.84 -27.02
N ARG A 187 -12.29 15.44 -27.86
CA ARG A 187 -12.08 14.99 -29.25
C ARG A 187 -11.13 13.77 -29.35
N LEU A 188 -11.24 12.84 -28.40
CA LEU A 188 -10.54 11.56 -28.46
C LEU A 188 -10.96 10.76 -29.71
N ASN A 189 -10.00 10.15 -30.39
CA ASN A 189 -10.30 9.13 -31.39
C ASN A 189 -10.64 7.80 -30.68
N GLU A 190 -11.92 7.62 -30.36
CA GLU A 190 -12.38 6.47 -29.57
C GLU A 190 -12.11 5.13 -30.26
N THR A 191 -12.18 5.08 -31.60
CA THR A 191 -11.95 3.85 -32.37
C THR A 191 -10.53 3.34 -32.21
N VAL A 192 -9.54 4.22 -32.37
CA VAL A 192 -8.13 3.85 -32.24
C VAL A 192 -7.80 3.49 -30.78
N CYS A 193 -8.33 4.24 -29.82
CA CYS A 193 -8.07 3.95 -28.41
C CYS A 193 -8.68 2.63 -27.96
N ALA A 194 -9.90 2.30 -28.41
CA ALA A 194 -10.55 1.04 -28.08
C ALA A 194 -9.76 -0.15 -28.65
N GLU A 195 -9.30 -0.04 -29.90
CA GLU A 195 -8.48 -1.08 -30.54
C GLU A 195 -7.14 -1.28 -29.82
N VAL A 196 -6.46 -0.20 -29.42
CA VAL A 196 -5.19 -0.27 -28.69
C VAL A 196 -5.38 -0.88 -27.31
N LEU A 197 -6.42 -0.49 -26.57
CA LEU A 197 -6.72 -1.04 -25.24
C LEU A 197 -7.11 -2.53 -25.33
N ASP A 198 -7.89 -2.94 -26.33
CA ASP A 198 -8.27 -4.34 -26.54
C ASP A 198 -7.09 -5.22 -26.99
N SER A 199 -6.23 -4.69 -27.87
CA SER A 199 -5.04 -5.40 -28.35
C SER A 199 -4.02 -5.68 -27.24
N LEU A 200 -3.92 -4.77 -26.26
CA LEU A 200 -3.00 -4.90 -25.13
C LEU A 200 -3.55 -5.84 -24.05
N SER A 201 -4.87 -5.84 -23.81
CA SER A 201 -5.49 -6.77 -22.86
C SER A 201 -5.25 -8.23 -23.29
N LYS A 202 -5.38 -8.52 -24.59
CA LYS A 202 -5.15 -9.85 -25.19
C LYS A 202 -3.71 -10.37 -25.06
N LYS A 203 -2.72 -9.47 -25.04
CA LYS A 203 -1.30 -9.86 -24.92
C LYS A 203 -0.90 -10.26 -23.50
N ARG A 204 -1.59 -9.75 -22.47
CA ARG A 204 -1.28 -10.07 -21.07
C ARG A 204 -1.77 -11.46 -20.66
N SER A 205 -2.78 -12.02 -21.32
CA SER A 205 -3.33 -13.36 -21.01
C SER A 205 -2.47 -14.56 -21.47
N ARG A 206 -1.30 -14.35 -22.08
CA ARG A 206 -0.47 -15.44 -22.64
C ARG A 206 0.92 -15.63 -22.00
N SER A 207 1.24 -14.92 -20.93
CA SER A 207 2.54 -15.01 -20.25
C SER A 207 2.36 -15.50 -18.81
N GLY A 208 1.95 -16.76 -18.67
CA GLY A 208 1.79 -17.42 -17.38
C GLY A 208 2.02 -18.91 -17.52
N ASP A 209 3.19 -19.31 -18.02
CA ASP A 209 3.65 -20.69 -17.92
C ASP A 209 5.19 -20.74 -17.96
N SER A 210 5.79 -20.71 -16.77
CA SER A 210 7.09 -21.34 -16.49
C SER A 210 7.36 -21.25 -14.97
N GLU A 211 6.80 -22.17 -14.20
CA GLU A 211 7.49 -22.62 -12.98
C GLU A 211 8.21 -23.92 -13.29
N GLU A 212 9.53 -23.81 -13.40
CA GLU A 212 10.45 -24.94 -13.36
C GLU A 212 10.42 -25.57 -11.95
N THR A 213 9.99 -26.83 -11.92
CA THR A 213 10.56 -27.94 -11.14
C THR A 213 11.33 -27.60 -9.86
N TYR A 214 10.69 -27.85 -8.72
CA TYR A 214 11.36 -28.47 -7.56
C TYR A 214 10.50 -29.61 -7.03
N SER A 215 10.81 -30.82 -7.51
CA SER A 215 10.52 -32.06 -6.80
C SER A 215 11.81 -32.47 -6.09
N GLU A 216 11.81 -32.48 -4.76
CA GLU A 216 12.49 -33.54 -4.01
C GLU A 216 11.95 -33.65 -2.57
N ASN A 217 11.38 -34.83 -2.33
CA ASN A 217 11.43 -35.61 -1.08
C ASN A 217 10.48 -35.21 0.06
N ALA A 218 9.27 -35.76 -0.05
CA ALA A 218 8.53 -36.23 1.12
C ALA A 218 8.94 -37.67 1.42
N ASP A 219 9.54 -37.91 2.59
CA ASP A 219 9.42 -39.21 3.27
C ASP A 219 9.57 -39.06 4.79
N VAL A 220 8.44 -39.25 5.47
CA VAL A 220 8.24 -40.09 6.67
C VAL A 220 8.99 -39.76 7.99
N SER A 221 8.17 -39.22 8.91
CA SER A 221 7.91 -39.68 10.29
C SER A 221 8.87 -39.42 11.47
N LYS A 222 8.24 -38.79 12.47
CA LYS A 222 8.14 -39.14 13.91
C LYS A 222 9.26 -38.79 14.91
N GLU A 223 8.84 -37.89 15.79
CA GLU A 223 8.91 -37.93 17.26
C GLU A 223 10.21 -37.66 18.03
N ALA A 224 9.98 -36.94 19.15
CA ALA A 224 10.80 -36.74 20.34
C ALA A 224 11.99 -35.76 20.19
N SER A 225 12.44 -35.01 21.20
CA SER A 225 11.98 -34.53 22.51
C SER A 225 13.21 -33.83 23.11
N LEU A 226 13.00 -32.82 23.96
CA LEU A 226 13.91 -32.34 25.02
C LEU A 226 15.25 -31.62 24.67
N GLU A 227 15.27 -30.34 25.07
CA GLU A 227 16.25 -29.64 25.91
C GLU A 227 17.78 -29.89 25.81
N GLY A 228 18.54 -28.78 25.86
CA GLY A 228 19.79 -28.74 26.64
C GLY A 228 21.01 -28.04 26.02
N LEU A 229 21.18 -26.76 26.37
CA LEU A 229 22.42 -26.11 26.89
C LEU A 229 23.82 -26.35 26.26
N ALA A 230 24.44 -25.20 25.94
CA ALA A 230 25.75 -24.72 26.42
C ALA A 230 27.07 -25.01 25.64
N VAL A 231 27.74 -23.88 25.29
CA VAL A 231 29.18 -23.53 25.46
C VAL A 231 30.21 -24.37 24.65
N GLY A 232 31.23 -23.83 23.97
CA GLY A 232 31.85 -22.51 23.87
C GLY A 232 33.19 -22.60 23.09
N GLY A 233 33.96 -21.50 23.08
CA GLY A 233 35.37 -21.40 22.60
C GLY A 233 35.49 -20.91 21.15
N ASP A 234 35.73 -19.63 20.86
CA ASP A 234 36.94 -18.79 21.07
C ASP A 234 38.17 -19.22 20.24
N GLU A 235 38.94 -18.19 19.84
CA GLU A 235 40.20 -18.15 19.04
C GLU A 235 40.04 -17.45 17.65
N GLY A 236 40.29 -16.13 17.63
CA GLY A 236 41.00 -15.50 16.48
C GLY A 236 42.52 -15.75 16.61
N PRO A 237 43.46 -15.00 15.96
CA PRO A 237 43.34 -14.03 14.87
C PRO A 237 44.50 -14.09 13.80
N LYS A 238 44.45 -13.20 12.79
CA LYS A 238 45.56 -12.54 12.04
C LYS A 238 46.53 -13.36 11.14
N SER A 239 46.64 -12.94 9.87
CA SER A 239 47.88 -12.43 9.20
C SER A 239 47.58 -12.09 7.72
N LYS A 240 47.65 -10.83 7.28
CA LYS A 240 48.79 -10.02 6.78
C LYS A 240 49.29 -10.36 5.35
N LYS A 241 49.12 -9.34 4.48
CA LYS A 241 50.02 -8.82 3.41
C LYS A 241 50.50 -9.78 2.30
N ALA A 242 50.34 -9.36 1.03
CA ALA A 242 51.37 -8.62 0.29
C ALA A 242 50.92 -8.23 -1.13
N LYS A 243 51.65 -7.24 -1.66
CA LYS A 243 51.42 -6.36 -2.81
C LYS A 243 52.60 -6.53 -3.77
N LYS A 244 52.38 -6.66 -5.10
CA LYS A 244 53.38 -6.34 -6.15
C LYS A 244 52.67 -6.33 -7.52
N ALA A 245 52.37 -5.19 -8.14
CA ALA A 245 53.23 -4.27 -8.90
C ALA A 245 53.70 -4.76 -10.29
N LYS A 246 52.97 -4.32 -11.32
CA LYS A 246 53.39 -3.52 -12.50
C LYS A 246 54.66 -3.91 -13.28
N LYS A 247 54.47 -4.26 -14.56
CA LYS A 247 55.31 -3.94 -15.74
C LYS A 247 54.46 -4.32 -16.97
N GLY A 248 54.17 -3.51 -17.99
CA GLY A 248 54.79 -2.30 -18.49
C GLY A 248 55.49 -2.58 -19.83
N LYS A 249 54.93 -2.00 -20.91
CA LYS A 249 55.61 -1.46 -22.11
C LYS A 249 55.42 -2.23 -23.43
N GLY A 250 55.00 -1.50 -24.47
CA GLY A 250 55.53 -1.67 -25.82
C GLY A 250 54.55 -1.47 -26.98
N ASP A 251 54.28 -0.22 -27.34
CA ASP A 251 53.71 0.18 -28.64
C ASP A 251 54.59 -0.26 -29.83
N GLY A 252 53.95 -0.43 -31.00
CA GLY A 252 54.65 -0.66 -32.26
C GLY A 252 53.73 -0.61 -33.49
N SER A 253 53.50 0.61 -33.97
CA SER A 253 52.80 1.04 -35.19
C SER A 253 53.29 0.38 -36.51
N GLY A 254 52.40 0.29 -37.50
CA GLY A 254 52.78 0.11 -38.92
C GLY A 254 51.60 -0.08 -39.88
N ALA A 255 51.26 0.94 -40.66
CA ALA A 255 50.19 0.97 -41.66
C ALA A 255 50.70 0.81 -43.11
N SER A 256 49.76 0.53 -44.02
CA SER A 256 49.80 0.64 -45.51
C SER A 256 50.30 -0.60 -46.26
N LYS A 257 49.76 -1.07 -47.41
CA LYS A 257 48.56 -0.83 -48.26
C LYS A 257 48.53 -2.03 -49.30
N PRO A 258 47.63 -2.09 -50.31
CA PRO A 258 46.96 -3.31 -50.76
C PRO A 258 47.55 -3.95 -52.04
N LEU A 259 47.01 -5.12 -52.43
CA LEU A 259 47.05 -5.62 -53.80
C LEU A 259 45.77 -6.41 -54.14
N ALA A 260 45.30 -6.18 -55.36
CA ALA A 260 44.12 -6.73 -56.02
C ALA A 260 44.27 -8.22 -56.38
N ASP A 261 43.16 -8.93 -56.59
CA ASP A 261 42.81 -9.47 -57.91
C ASP A 261 41.41 -10.12 -57.98
N VAL A 262 40.90 -10.11 -59.21
CA VAL A 262 39.65 -10.68 -59.80
C VAL A 262 38.38 -9.85 -59.73
#